data_AF-A0A947Z714-F1
#
_entry.id   AF-A0A947Z714-F1
#
_cell.length_a   1.000
_cell.length_b   1.000
_cell.length_c   1.000
_cell.angle_alpha   90.00
_cell.angle_beta   90.00
_cell.angle_gamma   90.00
#
_symmetry.space_group_name_H-M   'P 1'
#
loop_
_entity.id
_entity.type
_entity.pdbx_description
1 polymer ?
#
loop_
_entity_poly.entity_id
_entity_poly.type
_entity_poly.pdbx_seq_one_letter_code
_entity_poly.pdbx_strand_id
1 'polypeptide(L)' 'MLLKNLSIRNISQLQPDFLLHQKIGANDRCPCGSGRKFKICCMKKGIY' A
#
# COMPACT_ATOMS: atom_id res chain seq x y z
N MET A 1 -27.18 3.27 31.95
CA MET A 1 -27.84 2.17 31.23
C MET A 1 -27.52 2.31 29.75
N LEU A 2 -26.84 1.29 29.24
CA LEU A 2 -26.46 1.02 27.84
C LEU A 2 -25.57 2.06 27.16
N LEU A 3 -24.26 1.82 27.30
CA LEU A 3 -23.22 2.20 26.36
C LEU A 3 -23.74 1.97 24.93
N LYS A 4 -23.83 3.02 24.10
CA LYS A 4 -24.19 2.89 22.69
C LYS A 4 -23.09 2.09 22.00
N ASN A 5 -23.44 0.84 21.74
CA ASN A 5 -22.65 -0.20 21.14
C ASN A 5 -22.06 0.25 19.80
N LEU A 6 -20.88 -0.32 19.52
CA LEU A 6 -20.10 -0.26 18.30
C LEU A 6 -20.99 -0.08 17.05
N SER A 7 -20.93 1.10 16.42
CA SER A 7 -21.26 1.20 15.00
C SER A 7 -20.07 0.61 14.26
N ILE A 8 -20.17 -0.70 14.02
CA ILE A 8 -19.31 -1.47 13.13
C ILE A 8 -19.15 -0.64 11.86
N ARG A 9 -17.95 -0.10 11.65
CA ARG A 9 -17.61 0.62 10.41
C ARG A 9 -17.99 -0.32 9.27
N ASN A 10 -18.85 0.16 8.37
CA ASN A 10 -19.33 -0.56 7.21
C ASN A 10 -18.15 -1.26 6.51
N ILE A 11 -18.19 -2.60 6.48
CA ILE A 11 -17.15 -3.46 5.88
C ILE A 11 -17.02 -3.23 4.36
N SER A 12 -17.96 -2.49 3.75
CA SER A 12 -17.91 -2.04 2.36
C SER A 12 -16.80 -1.01 2.06
N GLN A 13 -16.12 -0.44 3.08
CA GLN A 13 -14.94 0.42 2.88
C GLN A 13 -13.60 -0.28 3.12
N LEU A 14 -13.58 -1.56 3.51
CA LEU A 14 -12.36 -2.35 3.50
C LEU A 14 -12.33 -3.11 2.19
N GLN A 15 -11.90 -2.43 1.12
CA GLN A 15 -11.37 -3.15 -0.03
C GLN A 15 -10.32 -4.11 0.52
N PRO A 16 -10.35 -5.43 0.23
CA PRO A 16 -9.25 -6.29 0.56
C PRO A 16 -8.12 -5.93 -0.39
N ASP A 17 -7.44 -4.84 -0.09
CA ASP A 17 -6.21 -4.35 -0.70
C ASP A 17 -5.07 -5.39 -0.62
N PHE A 18 -5.27 -6.44 0.18
CA PHE A 18 -4.30 -7.50 0.43
C PHE A 18 -3.96 -8.42 -0.77
N LEU A 19 -4.61 -8.32 -1.93
CA LEU A 19 -4.24 -9.13 -3.11
C LEU A 19 -3.77 -8.33 -4.33
N LEU A 20 -3.89 -7.00 -4.33
CA LEU A 20 -3.31 -6.19 -5.40
C LEU A 20 -1.94 -5.68 -4.97
N HIS A 21 -1.02 -6.62 -4.71
CA HIS A 21 0.39 -6.31 -4.78
C HIS A 21 0.70 -6.01 -6.25
N GLN A 22 0.35 -4.80 -6.71
CA GLN A 22 0.74 -4.31 -8.03
C GLN A 22 2.25 -4.47 -8.09
N LYS A 23 2.72 -5.45 -8.88
CA LYS A 23 4.14 -5.68 -9.06
C LYS A 23 4.73 -4.42 -9.68
N ILE A 24 5.48 -3.66 -8.89
CA ILE A 24 6.18 -2.48 -9.36
C ILE A 24 7.21 -2.95 -10.39
N GLY A 25 7.12 -2.43 -11.61
CA GLY A 25 8.09 -2.72 -12.66
C GLY A 25 9.45 -2.11 -12.33
N ALA A 26 10.52 -2.82 -12.68
CA ALA A 26 11.91 -2.37 -12.48
C ALA A 26 12.21 -0.97 -13.05
N ASN A 27 11.53 -0.59 -14.13
CA ASN A 27 11.71 0.72 -14.78
C ASN A 27 10.73 1.80 -14.31
N ASP A 28 9.75 1.47 -13.47
CA ASP A 28 8.73 2.41 -12.99
C ASP A 28 9.34 3.43 -12.05
N ARG A 29 8.67 4.57 -11.86
CA ARG A 29 9.09 5.55 -10.84
C ARG A 29 9.00 4.91 -9.46
N CYS A 30 10.05 5.09 -8.66
CA CYS A 30 10.13 4.49 -7.35
C CYS A 30 9.10 5.13 -6.38
N PRO A 31 8.32 4.33 -5.64
CA PRO A 31 7.26 4.83 -4.76
C PRO A 31 7.78 5.65 -3.55
N CYS A 32 9.08 5.63 -3.28
CA CYS A 32 9.71 6.42 -2.22
C CYS A 32 9.80 7.94 -2.52
N GLY A 33 9.28 8.40 -3.67
CA GLY A 33 9.27 9.82 -4.03
C GLY A 33 10.59 10.36 -4.60
N SER A 34 11.62 9.52 -4.76
CA SER A 34 12.94 9.99 -5.25
C SER A 34 12.97 10.42 -6.72
N GLY A 35 11.93 10.12 -7.49
CA GLY A 35 11.87 10.36 -8.94
C GLY A 35 12.72 9.39 -9.79
N ARG A 36 13.51 8.49 -9.17
CA ARG A 36 14.36 7.52 -9.86
C ARG A 36 13.58 6.27 -10.28
N LYS A 37 14.11 5.48 -11.22
CA LYS A 37 13.57 4.15 -11.56
C LYS A 37 13.70 3.19 -10.36
N PHE A 38 12.72 2.31 -10.15
CA PHE A 38 12.67 1.38 -9.03
C PHE A 38 13.95 0.54 -8.91
N LYS A 39 14.44 -0.01 -10.04
CA LYS A 39 15.64 -0.87 -10.09
C LYS A 39 16.94 -0.22 -9.60
N ILE A 40 17.07 1.10 -9.75
CA ILE A 40 18.27 1.85 -9.31
C ILE A 40 18.05 2.57 -7.97
N CYS A 41 16.87 2.41 -7.36
CA CYS A 41 16.50 3.06 -6.12
C CYS A 41 16.23 2.00 -5.03
N CYS A 42 14.98 1.84 -4.57
CA CYS A 42 14.68 0.93 -3.46
C CYS A 42 15.01 -0.54 -3.75
N MET A 43 14.88 -1.00 -5.00
CA MET A 43 15.24 -2.37 -5.36
C MET A 43 16.74 -2.66 -5.16
N LYS A 44 17.63 -1.73 -5.59
CA LYS A 44 19.08 -1.86 -5.37
C LYS A 44 19.45 -1.71 -3.90
N LYS A 45 18.68 -0.92 -3.14
CA LYS A 45 18.92 -0.68 -1.72
C LYS A 45 18.32 -1.78 -0.81
N GLY A 46 17.44 -2.65 -1.33
CA GLY A 46 16.73 -3.67 -0.54
C GLY A 46 15.71 -3.07 0.45
N ILE A 47 15.09 -1.94 0.11
CA ILE A 47 14.20 -1.19 1.02
C ILE A 47 12.71 -1.44 0.70
N TYR A 48 12.38 -2.25 -0.31
CA TYR A 48 11.01 -2.52 -0.76
C TYR A 48 10.87 -3.95 -1.28
#